data_AF-A0A7J2TIS8-F1
#
_entry.id   AF-A0A7J2TIS8-F1
#
_cell.length_a   1.000
_cell.length_b   1.000
_cell.length_c   1.000
_cell.angle_alpha   90.00
_cell.angle_beta   90.00
_cell.angle_gamma   90.00
#
_symmetry.space_group_name_H-M   'P 1'
#
loop_
_entity.id
_entity.type
_entity.pdbx_description
1 polymer ?
#
loop_
_entity_poly.entity_id
_entity_poly.type
_entity_poly.pdbx_seq_one_letter_code
_entity_poly.pdbx_strand_id
1 'polypeptide(L)'
;MEARIEGAVVLYDGGKRVSEVRFVAGFDEIEILETVTAEGEKGKGYASMVVEKAIQFAGNFKKIRISCPYVKRWIEKKGLDAKFEFTRVLHFKEAVEKFNRYRSPEAKAKILEISDEKAVVEISGPFCVSCGIFDYFEDIAVEANAKVADYRESENGFLVTYVLK
;
A
#
# COMPACT_ATOMS: atom_id res chain seq x y z
N MET A 1 -20.10 8.41 -15.49
CA MET A 1 -19.80 7.98 -14.11
C MET A 1 -19.71 6.47 -14.17
N GLU A 2 -18.50 5.92 -14.20
CA GLU A 2 -18.33 4.46 -14.21
C GLU A 2 -18.45 3.96 -12.76
N ALA A 3 -19.34 2.99 -12.54
CA ALA A 3 -19.49 2.38 -11.23
C ALA A 3 -18.24 1.54 -10.91
N ARG A 4 -17.69 1.74 -9.71
CA ARG A 4 -16.59 0.92 -9.16
C ARG A 4 -17.09 0.20 -7.93
N ILE A 5 -16.74 -1.08 -7.81
CA ILE A 5 -17.16 -1.97 -6.72
C ILE A 5 -15.94 -2.35 -5.90
N GLU A 6 -16.01 -2.10 -4.59
CA GLU A 6 -15.04 -2.63 -3.64
C GLU A 6 -15.32 -4.11 -3.35
N GLY A 7 -14.27 -4.91 -3.30
CA GLY A 7 -14.38 -6.34 -3.05
C GLY A 7 -13.13 -6.93 -2.41
N ALA A 8 -13.24 -8.20 -2.03
CA ALA A 8 -12.12 -8.95 -1.50
C ALA A 8 -12.18 -10.42 -1.91
N VAL A 9 -11.01 -10.99 -2.24
CA VAL A 9 -10.83 -12.45 -2.28
C VAL A 9 -10.37 -12.88 -0.90
N VAL A 10 -11.17 -13.74 -0.26
CA VAL A 10 -10.96 -14.13 1.14
C VAL A 10 -10.58 -15.60 1.21
N LEU A 11 -9.56 -15.91 2.01
CA LEU A 11 -9.14 -17.26 2.34
C LEU A 11 -9.60 -17.62 3.76
N TYR A 12 -10.22 -18.80 3.86
CA TYR A 12 -10.64 -19.40 5.12
C TYR A 12 -9.83 -20.67 5.38
N ASP A 13 -9.54 -20.92 6.66
CA ASP A 13 -9.00 -22.18 7.15
C ASP A 13 -9.71 -22.56 8.46
N GLY A 14 -10.23 -23.78 8.55
CA GLY A 14 -11.04 -24.21 9.70
C GLY A 14 -12.26 -23.32 10.00
N GLY A 15 -12.85 -22.69 8.97
CA GLY A 15 -13.95 -21.73 9.13
C GLY A 15 -13.53 -20.33 9.60
N LYS A 16 -12.26 -20.13 9.95
CA LYS A 16 -11.69 -18.83 10.31
C LYS A 16 -11.14 -18.14 9.06
N ARG A 17 -11.42 -16.84 8.92
CA ARG A 17 -10.78 -16.00 7.91
C ARG A 17 -9.30 -15.79 8.26
N VAL A 18 -8.39 -16.22 7.39
CA VAL A 18 -6.94 -16.18 7.65
C VAL A 18 -6.20 -15.13 6.84
N SER A 19 -6.64 -14.87 5.60
CA SER A 19 -6.03 -13.86 4.74
C SER A 19 -7.03 -13.35 3.70
N GLU A 20 -6.83 -12.13 3.21
CA GLU A 20 -7.59 -11.59 2.10
C GLU A 20 -6.73 -10.71 1.18
N VAL A 21 -7.20 -10.53 -0.04
CA VAL A 21 -6.74 -9.49 -0.97
C VAL A 21 -7.92 -8.59 -1.29
N ARG A 22 -7.79 -7.29 -1.02
CA ARG A 22 -8.81 -6.30 -1.36
C ARG A 22 -8.54 -5.69 -2.72
N PHE A 23 -9.62 -5.36 -3.42
CA PHE A 23 -9.55 -4.78 -4.75
C PHE A 23 -10.72 -3.81 -4.99
N VAL A 24 -10.56 -2.98 -6.00
CA VAL A 24 -11.66 -2.22 -6.62
C VAL A 24 -11.78 -2.68 -8.07
N ALA A 25 -12.99 -3.01 -8.50
CA ALA A 25 -13.27 -3.44 -9.86
C ALA A 25 -14.23 -2.47 -10.56
N GLY A 26 -13.88 -2.08 -11.78
CA GLY A 26 -14.77 -1.42 -12.74
C GLY A 26 -15.31 -2.40 -13.78
N PHE A 27 -15.73 -1.90 -14.94
CA PHE A 27 -16.27 -2.74 -16.01
C PHE A 27 -15.22 -3.67 -16.64
N ASP A 28 -14.07 -3.13 -17.03
CA ASP A 28 -12.99 -3.88 -17.73
C ASP A 28 -11.64 -3.77 -17.02
N GLU A 29 -11.61 -3.13 -15.84
CA GLU A 29 -10.41 -2.94 -15.04
C GLU A 29 -10.59 -3.39 -13.59
N ILE A 30 -9.49 -3.82 -12.98
CA ILE A 30 -9.41 -4.15 -11.56
C ILE A 30 -8.10 -3.62 -10.99
N GLU A 31 -8.15 -3.09 -9.77
CA GLU A 31 -6.99 -2.67 -9.01
C GLU A 31 -6.87 -3.47 -7.72
N ILE A 32 -5.74 -4.16 -7.55
CA ILE A 32 -5.41 -4.87 -6.31
C ILE A 32 -4.78 -3.90 -5.32
N LEU A 33 -5.48 -3.61 -4.23
CA LEU A 33 -5.15 -2.54 -3.29
C LEU A 33 -4.20 -3.00 -2.18
N GLU A 34 -4.52 -4.11 -1.53
CA GLU A 34 -3.80 -4.57 -0.34
C GLU A 34 -3.98 -6.07 -0.09
N THR A 35 -3.08 -6.61 0.72
CA THR A 35 -3.16 -7.98 1.26
C THR A 35 -3.16 -7.87 2.77
N VAL A 36 -4.14 -8.51 3.41
CA VAL A 36 -4.27 -8.52 4.87
C VAL A 36 -4.23 -9.97 5.34
N THR A 37 -3.32 -10.28 6.26
CA THR A 37 -3.22 -11.60 6.89
C THR A 37 -3.36 -11.43 8.40
N ALA A 38 -4.20 -12.26 9.01
CA ALA A 38 -4.40 -12.25 10.46
C ALA A 38 -3.05 -12.44 11.20
N GLU A 39 -2.85 -11.73 12.30
CA GLU A 39 -1.54 -11.60 12.96
C GLU A 39 -0.91 -12.94 13.33
N GLY A 40 -1.70 -13.86 13.92
CA GLY A 40 -1.26 -15.22 14.25
C GLY A 40 -1.15 -16.19 13.05
N GLU A 41 -1.46 -15.73 11.83
CA GLU A 41 -1.44 -16.53 10.60
C GLU A 41 -0.31 -16.09 9.64
N LYS A 42 0.44 -15.03 9.99
CA LYS A 42 1.60 -14.58 9.21
C LYS A 42 2.68 -15.67 9.19
N GLY A 43 3.37 -15.80 8.05
CA GLY A 43 4.44 -16.79 7.86
C GLY A 43 3.98 -18.19 7.45
N LYS A 44 2.67 -18.49 7.48
CA LYS A 44 2.11 -19.82 7.13
C LYS A 44 1.81 -20.01 5.63
N GLY A 45 2.13 -19.03 4.79
CA GLY A 45 1.93 -19.08 3.34
C GLY A 45 0.54 -18.63 2.83
N TYR A 46 -0.44 -18.40 3.72
CA TYR A 46 -1.79 -17.98 3.33
C TYR A 46 -1.85 -16.73 2.45
N ALA A 47 -0.98 -15.75 2.69
CA ALA A 47 -0.89 -14.55 1.85
C ALA A 47 -0.62 -14.91 0.38
N SER A 48 0.36 -15.79 0.11
CA SER A 48 0.67 -16.25 -1.24
C SER A 48 -0.51 -16.99 -1.87
N MET A 49 -1.22 -17.83 -1.11
CA MET A 49 -2.36 -18.59 -1.60
C MET A 49 -3.53 -17.69 -2.00
N VAL A 50 -3.84 -16.67 -1.19
CA VAL A 50 -4.93 -15.75 -1.50
C VAL A 50 -4.56 -14.81 -2.65
N VAL A 51 -3.30 -14.41 -2.77
CA VAL A 51 -2.80 -13.64 -3.92
C VAL A 51 -2.93 -14.43 -5.21
N GLU A 52 -2.58 -15.71 -5.22
CA GLU A 52 -2.75 -16.56 -6.40
C GLU A 52 -4.21 -16.60 -6.87
N LYS A 53 -5.16 -16.79 -5.94
CA LYS A 53 -6.59 -16.75 -6.26
C LYS A 53 -7.05 -15.38 -6.74
N ALA A 54 -6.57 -14.30 -6.13
CA ALA A 54 -6.91 -12.94 -6.54
C ALA A 54 -6.38 -12.61 -7.95
N ILE A 55 -5.19 -13.08 -8.30
CA ILE A 55 -4.62 -12.91 -9.65
C ILE A 55 -5.40 -13.73 -10.68
N GLN A 56 -5.82 -14.96 -10.35
CA GLN A 56 -6.70 -15.75 -11.21
C GLN A 56 -8.04 -15.04 -11.47
N PHE A 57 -8.65 -14.47 -10.42
CA PHE A 57 -9.86 -13.67 -10.55
C PHE A 57 -9.64 -12.41 -11.40
N ALA A 58 -8.54 -11.70 -11.17
CA ALA A 58 -8.17 -10.50 -11.92
C ALA A 58 -7.91 -10.78 -13.40
N GLY A 59 -7.55 -12.02 -13.77
CA GLY A 59 -7.37 -12.44 -15.16
C GLY A 59 -8.62 -12.32 -16.05
N ASN A 60 -9.79 -12.08 -15.47
CA ASN A 60 -11.02 -11.80 -16.23
C ASN A 60 -11.14 -10.34 -16.70
N PHE A 61 -10.24 -9.45 -16.26
CA PHE A 61 -10.25 -8.04 -16.60
C PHE A 61 -9.17 -7.74 -17.64
N LYS A 62 -9.44 -6.78 -18.53
CA LYS A 62 -8.48 -6.36 -19.56
C LYS A 62 -7.30 -5.60 -18.98
N LYS A 63 -7.57 -4.79 -17.95
CA LYS A 63 -6.57 -3.97 -17.27
C LYS A 63 -6.46 -4.39 -15.80
N ILE A 64 -5.26 -4.78 -15.38
CA ILE A 64 -4.99 -5.17 -14.00
C ILE A 64 -3.95 -4.22 -13.43
N ARG A 65 -4.36 -3.40 -12.47
CA ARG A 65 -3.51 -2.47 -11.73
C ARG A 65 -3.12 -3.07 -10.39
N ILE A 66 -1.88 -2.85 -9.96
CA ILE A 66 -1.35 -3.35 -8.69
C ILE A 66 -0.87 -2.18 -7.83
N SER A 67 -1.51 -2.03 -6.68
CA SER A 67 -1.23 -1.02 -5.64
C SER A 67 -0.72 -1.64 -4.34
N CYS A 68 -0.50 -2.95 -4.30
CA CYS A 68 -0.01 -3.67 -3.13
C CYS A 68 1.46 -4.11 -3.29
N PRO A 69 2.40 -3.62 -2.45
CA PRO A 69 3.82 -4.01 -2.51
C PRO A 69 4.06 -5.52 -2.37
N TYR A 70 3.28 -6.20 -1.53
CA TYR A 70 3.39 -7.65 -1.38
C TYR A 70 3.04 -8.39 -2.68
N VAL A 71 1.98 -7.96 -3.36
CA VAL A 71 1.52 -8.58 -4.62
C VAL A 71 2.52 -8.32 -5.74
N LYS A 72 3.09 -7.12 -5.84
CA LYS A 72 4.19 -6.80 -6.77
C LYS A 72 5.35 -7.79 -6.61
N ARG A 73 5.88 -7.92 -5.39
CA ARG A 73 6.97 -8.86 -5.06
C ARG A 73 6.62 -10.31 -5.43
N TRP A 74 5.36 -10.71 -5.22
CA TRP A 74 4.87 -12.03 -5.58
C TRP A 74 4.86 -12.25 -7.11
N ILE A 75 4.36 -11.26 -7.86
CA ILE A 75 4.30 -11.26 -9.32
C ILE A 75 5.71 -11.32 -9.94
N GLU A 76 6.62 -10.48 -9.46
CA GLU A 76 8.02 -10.43 -9.93
C GLU A 76 8.72 -11.77 -9.71
N LYS A 77 8.54 -12.38 -8.53
CA LYS A 77 9.08 -13.71 -8.22
C LYS A 77 8.56 -14.81 -9.15
N LYS A 78 7.36 -14.62 -9.72
CA LYS A 78 6.72 -15.55 -10.66
C LYS A 78 7.01 -15.22 -12.13
N GLY A 79 7.70 -14.12 -12.42
CA GLY A 79 7.96 -13.65 -13.79
C GLY A 79 6.69 -13.29 -14.55
N LEU A 80 5.70 -12.72 -13.86
CA LEU A 80 4.40 -12.37 -14.44
C LEU A 80 4.21 -10.85 -14.63
N ASP A 81 5.23 -10.05 -14.33
CA ASP A 81 5.19 -8.58 -14.24
C ASP A 81 4.70 -7.89 -15.52
N ALA A 82 5.02 -8.42 -16.70
CA ALA A 82 4.60 -7.86 -17.99
C ALA A 82 3.07 -7.78 -18.19
N LYS A 83 2.27 -8.44 -17.34
CA LYS A 83 0.79 -8.45 -17.42
C LYS A 83 0.11 -7.36 -16.59
N PHE A 84 0.86 -6.60 -15.79
CA PHE A 84 0.29 -5.73 -14.76
C PHE A 84 0.78 -4.28 -14.90
N GLU A 85 -0.10 -3.35 -14.57
CA GLU A 85 0.24 -1.93 -14.43
C GLU A 85 0.52 -1.61 -12.95
N PHE A 86 1.71 -1.11 -12.66
CA PHE A 86 2.09 -0.67 -11.33
C PHE A 86 1.68 0.79 -11.12
N THR A 87 1.02 1.06 -10.00
CA THR A 87 0.39 2.36 -9.75
C THR A 87 1.33 3.30 -8.99
N ARG A 88 1.02 4.60 -8.99
CA ARG A 88 1.70 5.58 -8.12
C ARG A 88 1.49 5.26 -6.64
N VAL A 89 0.31 4.74 -6.29
CA VAL A 89 -0.02 4.24 -4.95
C VAL A 89 0.95 3.14 -4.52
N LEU A 90 1.30 2.22 -5.43
CA LEU A 90 2.30 1.18 -5.16
C LEU A 90 3.65 1.80 -4.80
N HIS A 91 4.17 2.69 -5.64
CA HIS A 91 5.46 3.34 -5.45
C HIS A 91 5.50 4.13 -4.14
N PHE A 92 4.42 4.83 -3.80
CA PHE A 92 4.32 5.55 -2.54
C PHE A 92 4.32 4.62 -1.32
N LYS A 93 3.60 3.50 -1.39
CA LYS A 93 3.64 2.48 -0.33
C LYS A 93 5.04 1.89 -0.17
N GLU A 94 5.75 1.63 -1.27
CA GLU A 94 7.15 1.17 -1.22
C GLU A 94 8.08 2.22 -0.60
N ALA A 95 7.90 3.50 -0.91
CA ALA A 95 8.65 4.59 -0.29
C ALA A 95 8.42 4.66 1.22
N VAL A 96 7.17 4.51 1.67
CA VAL A 96 6.84 4.46 3.11
C VAL A 96 7.41 3.20 3.78
N GLU A 97 7.36 2.03 3.14
CA GLU A 97 8.02 0.81 3.65
C GLU A 97 9.53 1.02 3.80
N LYS A 98 10.16 1.69 2.82
CA LYS A 98 11.59 2.00 2.83
C LYS A 98 11.95 3.01 3.92
N PHE A 99 11.17 4.08 4.05
CA PHE A 99 11.32 5.08 5.11
C PHE A 99 11.31 4.39 6.49
N ASN A 100 10.29 3.58 6.76
CA ASN A 100 10.18 2.87 8.03
C ASN A 100 11.36 1.92 8.29
N ARG A 101 11.89 1.28 7.24
CA ARG A 101 13.06 0.39 7.37
C ARG A 101 14.31 1.14 7.83
N TYR A 102 14.51 2.38 7.38
CA TYR A 102 15.72 3.16 7.68
C TYR A 102 15.58 4.12 8.86
N ARG A 103 14.37 4.60 9.14
CA ARG A 103 14.13 5.64 10.16
C ARG A 103 13.50 5.11 11.45
N SER A 104 12.93 3.91 11.46
CA SER A 104 12.41 3.32 12.71
C SER A 104 13.56 2.90 13.64
N PRO A 105 13.48 3.16 14.96
CA PRO A 105 12.32 3.64 15.70
C PRO A 105 12.22 5.17 15.89
N GLU A 106 13.21 5.93 15.39
CA GLU A 106 13.29 7.40 15.56
C GLU A 106 12.12 8.12 14.88
N ALA A 107 11.75 7.70 13.67
CA ALA A 107 10.55 8.14 12.98
C ALA A 107 9.85 6.95 12.30
N LYS A 108 8.53 6.92 12.40
CA LYS A 108 7.64 5.93 11.79
C LYS A 108 6.59 6.63 10.95
N ALA A 109 6.37 6.15 9.74
CA ALA A 109 5.37 6.63 8.83
C ALA A 109 4.23 5.60 8.70
N LYS A 110 2.99 6.05 8.89
CA LYS A 110 1.79 5.24 8.73
C LYS A 110 0.84 5.93 7.76
N ILE A 111 0.54 5.27 6.64
CA ILE A 111 -0.48 5.75 5.70
C ILE A 111 -1.84 5.65 6.37
N LEU A 112 -2.52 6.79 6.51
CA LEU A 112 -3.89 6.86 7.03
C LEU A 112 -4.91 6.80 5.89
N GLU A 113 -4.62 7.51 4.79
CA GLU A 113 -5.47 7.57 3.61
C GLU A 113 -4.59 7.57 2.36
N ILE A 114 -5.06 6.93 1.30
CA ILE A 114 -4.36 6.95 0.01
C ILE A 114 -5.35 6.77 -1.15
N SER A 115 -5.12 7.54 -2.20
CA SER A 115 -5.83 7.52 -3.47
C SER A 115 -4.82 7.67 -4.61
N ASP A 116 -5.29 7.66 -5.85
CA ASP A 116 -4.43 7.87 -7.03
C ASP A 116 -3.75 9.26 -7.07
N GLU A 117 -4.32 10.25 -6.39
CA GLU A 117 -3.84 11.64 -6.44
C GLU A 117 -3.15 12.10 -5.15
N LYS A 118 -3.62 11.62 -3.99
CA LYS A 118 -3.18 12.10 -2.69
C LYS A 118 -3.01 10.97 -1.68
N ALA A 119 -2.09 11.17 -0.75
CA ALA A 119 -1.90 10.32 0.42
C ALA A 119 -1.78 11.18 1.69
N VAL A 120 -2.34 10.69 2.79
CA VAL A 120 -2.17 11.26 4.13
C VAL A 120 -1.37 10.28 4.96
N VAL A 121 -0.26 10.75 5.52
CA VAL A 121 0.67 9.93 6.31
C VAL A 121 0.83 10.55 7.69
N GLU A 122 0.68 9.73 8.72
CA GLU A 122 1.09 10.06 10.08
C GLU A 122 2.57 9.73 10.24
N ILE A 123 3.38 10.74 10.57
CA ILE A 123 4.79 10.58 10.94
C ILE A 123 4.89 10.78 12.45
N SER A 124 5.29 9.74 13.17
CA SER A 124 5.37 9.70 14.63
C SER A 124 6.70 9.14 15.11
N GLY A 125 7.13 9.55 16.30
CA GLY A 125 8.40 9.09 16.87
C GLY A 125 8.93 10.05 17.94
N PRO A 126 10.00 9.66 18.66
CA PRO A 126 10.63 10.49 19.69
C PRO A 126 11.43 11.68 19.12
N PHE A 127 11.35 11.97 17.82
CA PHE A 127 12.11 13.06 17.20
C PHE A 127 11.75 14.41 17.84
N CYS A 128 12.77 15.23 18.12
CA CYS A 128 12.56 16.57 18.65
C CYS A 128 12.01 17.48 17.53
N VAL A 129 10.98 18.28 17.85
CA VAL A 129 10.33 19.22 16.90
C VAL A 129 11.32 20.22 16.27
N SER A 130 12.45 20.50 16.95
CA SER A 130 13.52 21.37 16.44
C SER A 130 14.50 20.70 15.46
N CYS A 131 14.34 19.41 15.16
CA CYS A 131 15.33 18.62 14.42
C CYS A 131 14.79 18.19 13.06
N GLY A 132 15.00 18.99 12.02
CA GLY A 132 14.95 18.53 10.61
C GLY A 132 13.70 17.74 10.21
N ILE A 133 12.54 17.95 10.85
CA ILE A 133 11.33 17.13 10.64
C ILE A 133 10.84 17.19 9.19
N PHE A 134 11.08 18.33 8.53
CA PHE A 134 10.83 18.50 7.10
C PHE A 134 11.67 17.56 6.22
N ASP A 135 12.87 17.17 6.66
CA ASP A 135 13.70 16.21 5.93
C ASP A 135 13.03 14.83 5.88
N TYR A 136 12.30 14.43 6.94
CA TYR A 136 11.53 13.19 6.91
C TYR A 136 10.34 13.26 5.95
N PHE A 137 9.74 14.45 5.79
CA PHE A 137 8.64 14.65 4.86
C PHE A 137 9.17 14.56 3.43
N GLU A 138 10.27 15.25 3.16
CA GLU A 138 10.94 15.28 1.87
C GLU A 138 11.54 13.92 1.50
N ASP A 139 12.07 13.13 2.45
CA ASP A 139 12.57 11.76 2.21
C ASP A 139 11.50 10.89 1.53
N ILE A 140 10.27 10.92 2.04
CA ILE A 140 9.14 10.18 1.45
C ILE A 140 8.76 10.79 0.10
N ALA A 141 8.71 12.12 0.00
CA ALA A 141 8.33 12.80 -1.23
C ALA A 141 9.30 12.50 -2.39
N VAL A 142 10.61 12.56 -2.13
CA VAL A 142 11.66 12.29 -3.12
C VAL A 142 11.62 10.83 -3.55
N GLU A 143 11.57 9.88 -2.60
CA GLU A 143 11.55 8.45 -2.92
C GLU A 143 10.30 8.06 -3.72
N ALA A 144 9.14 8.66 -3.43
CA ALA A 144 7.88 8.38 -4.12
C ALA A 144 7.63 9.26 -5.35
N ASN A 145 8.54 10.17 -5.71
CA ASN A 145 8.30 11.24 -6.68
C ASN A 145 6.99 12.02 -6.43
N ALA A 146 6.66 12.24 -5.15
CA ALA A 146 5.50 12.99 -4.71
C ALA A 146 5.87 14.45 -4.39
N LYS A 147 4.91 15.22 -3.90
CA LYS A 147 5.14 16.56 -3.34
C LYS A 147 4.39 16.71 -2.03
N VAL A 148 5.05 17.27 -1.01
CA VAL A 148 4.38 17.70 0.22
C VAL A 148 3.43 18.86 -0.12
N ALA A 149 2.15 18.66 0.15
CA ALA A 149 1.10 19.65 -0.10
C ALA A 149 0.71 20.42 1.15
N ASP A 150 0.64 19.75 2.29
CA ASP A 150 0.28 20.35 3.58
C ASP A 150 0.78 19.48 4.74
N TYR A 151 0.91 20.05 5.93
CA TYR A 151 1.16 19.29 7.15
C TYR A 151 0.55 19.98 8.38
N ARG A 152 0.21 19.18 9.39
CA ARG A 152 -0.26 19.67 10.70
C ARG A 152 0.27 18.79 11.83
N GLU A 153 0.47 19.39 13.00
CA GLU A 153 0.81 18.64 14.21
C GLU A 153 -0.35 17.73 14.65
N SER A 154 0.00 16.60 15.23
CA SER A 154 -0.92 15.68 15.92
C SER A 154 -0.35 15.32 17.29
N GLU A 155 -1.14 14.64 18.13
CA GLU A 155 -0.70 14.22 19.47
C GLU A 155 0.59 13.39 19.46
N ASN A 156 0.86 12.67 18.36
CA ASN A 156 1.96 11.73 18.24
C ASN A 156 3.05 12.16 17.23
N GLY A 157 2.95 13.36 16.64
CA GLY A 157 3.87 13.84 15.62
C GLY A 157 3.18 14.74 14.59
N PHE A 158 3.16 14.31 13.32
CA PHE A 158 2.65 15.11 12.21
C PHE A 158 1.76 14.31 11.27
N LEU A 159 0.71 14.94 10.76
CA LEU A 159 -0.07 14.48 9.63
C LEU A 159 0.39 15.24 8.40
N VAL A 160 0.94 14.53 7.42
CA VAL A 160 1.49 15.11 6.20
C VAL A 160 0.67 14.66 5.00
N THR A 161 0.25 15.62 4.19
CA THR A 161 -0.49 15.38 2.95
C THR A 161 0.47 15.45 1.77
N TYR A 162 0.47 14.41 0.95
CA TYR A 162 1.27 14.31 -0.26
C TYR A 162 0.36 14.32 -1.49
N VAL A 163 0.83 14.96 -2.56
CA VAL A 163 0.29 14.83 -3.92
C VAL A 163 1.19 13.89 -4.71
N LEU A 164 0.61 12.83 -5.26
CA LEU A 164 1.26 11.81 -6.07
C LEU A 164 1.42 12.32 -7.51
N LYS A 165 2.59 12.12 -8.13
CA LYS A 165 2.88 12.57 -9.52
C LYS A 165 3.11 11.41 -10.48
#